data_AF-E2GHT5-F1
#
_entry.id   AF-E2GHT5-F1
#
_cell.length_a   1.000
_cell.length_b   1.000
_cell.length_c   1.000
_cell.angle_alpha   90.00
_cell.angle_beta   90.00
_cell.angle_gamma   90.00
#
_symmetry.space_group_name_H-M   'P 1'
#
loop_
_entity.id
_entity.type
_entity.pdbx_description
1 polymer ?
#
loop_
_entity_poly.entity_id
_entity_poly.type
_entity_poly.pdbx_seq_one_letter_code
_entity_poly.pdbx_strand_id
1 'polypeptide(L)'
;YLQDNLSWVDQNRTCIWGWSYGGYAASLALARGGDVFRCAAAVAPVVDWRFYDTIYTERYMDVPSNNLQAYQQSSLLTDEV
;
A
#
# COMPACT_ATOMS: atom_id res chain seq x y z
N TYR A 1 -15.84 -8.76 7.24
CA TYR A 1 -16.57 -10.01 6.94
C TYR A 1 -15.94 -11.23 7.60
N LEU A 2 -14.75 -11.68 7.17
CA LEU A 2 -14.15 -12.93 7.71
C LEU A 2 -13.95 -12.86 9.23
N GLN A 3 -13.33 -11.76 9.69
CA GLN A 3 -13.14 -11.44 11.10
C GLN A 3 -14.46 -11.38 11.90
N ASP A 4 -15.59 -11.04 11.26
CA ASP A 4 -16.89 -10.87 11.93
C ASP A 4 -17.71 -12.16 11.97
N ASN A 5 -17.46 -13.09 11.03
CA ASN A 5 -18.31 -14.27 10.81
C ASN A 5 -17.61 -15.60 11.13
N LEU A 6 -16.28 -15.61 11.22
CA LEU A 6 -15.51 -16.81 11.52
C LEU A 6 -14.89 -16.66 12.91
N SER A 7 -15.47 -17.36 13.89
CA SER A 7 -15.06 -17.25 15.31
C SER A 7 -13.62 -17.65 15.61
N TRP A 8 -12.99 -18.39 14.69
CA TRP A 8 -11.58 -18.79 14.78
C TRP A 8 -10.60 -17.79 14.16
N VAL A 9 -11.08 -16.70 13.55
CA VAL A 9 -10.22 -15.62 13.03
C VAL A 9 -10.11 -14.53 14.09
N ASP A 10 -8.95 -14.44 14.73
CA ASP A 10 -8.71 -13.44 15.77
C ASP A 10 -8.39 -12.06 15.19
N GLN A 11 -9.33 -11.13 15.34
CA GLN A 11 -9.22 -9.76 14.85
C GLN A 11 -8.01 -9.03 15.45
N ASN A 12 -7.65 -9.31 16.70
CA ASN A 12 -6.55 -8.63 17.40
C ASN A 12 -5.16 -9.16 16.99
N ARG A 13 -5.10 -10.30 16.28
CA ARG A 13 -3.86 -10.97 15.86
C ARG A 13 -3.83 -11.26 14.36
N THR A 14 -4.48 -10.43 13.56
CA THR A 14 -4.43 -10.51 12.10
C THR A 14 -3.35 -9.57 11.55
N CYS A 15 -2.48 -10.08 10.69
CA CYS A 15 -1.43 -9.30 10.02
C CYS A 15 -1.45 -9.51 8.51
N ILE A 16 -0.88 -8.57 7.77
CA ILE A 16 -0.76 -8.61 6.31
C ILE A 16 0.70 -8.79 5.88
N TRP A 17 0.93 -9.54 4.81
CA TRP A 17 2.26 -9.73 4.23
C TRP A 17 2.18 -9.57 2.72
N GLY A 18 3.23 -9.04 2.10
CA GLY A 18 3.33 -9.00 0.65
C GLY A 18 4.70 -8.64 0.12
N TRP A 19 4.91 -8.97 -1.17
CA TRP A 19 6.14 -8.70 -1.92
C TRP A 19 5.85 -7.78 -3.12
N SER A 20 6.77 -6.87 -3.46
CA SER A 20 6.60 -5.90 -4.56
C SER A 20 5.32 -5.06 -4.39
N TYR A 21 4.38 -5.08 -5.34
CA TYR A 21 3.08 -4.42 -5.19
C TYR A 21 2.32 -4.89 -3.94
N GLY A 22 2.45 -6.17 -3.59
CA GLY A 22 1.88 -6.71 -2.35
C GLY A 22 2.51 -6.07 -1.11
N GLY A 23 3.80 -5.74 -1.15
CA GLY A 23 4.47 -5.00 -0.09
C GLY A 23 3.95 -3.56 0.01
N TYR A 24 3.76 -2.90 -1.13
CA TYR A 24 3.12 -1.57 -1.20
C TYR A 24 1.71 -1.58 -0.60
N ALA A 25 0.87 -2.55 -1.01
CA ALA A 25 -0.48 -2.71 -0.50
C ALA A 25 -0.51 -3.06 1.00
N ALA A 26 0.41 -3.91 1.47
CA ALA A 26 0.55 -4.24 2.89
C ALA A 26 0.90 -3.00 3.73
N SER A 27 1.84 -2.18 3.25
CA SER A 27 2.22 -0.91 3.89
C SER A 27 1.06 0.09 3.90
N LEU A 28 0.35 0.25 2.78
CA LEU A 28 -0.82 1.13 2.72
C LEU A 28 -1.95 0.67 3.65
N ALA A 29 -2.23 -0.64 3.67
CA ALA A 29 -3.27 -1.19 4.53
C ALA A 29 -2.95 -0.94 6.01
N LEU A 30 -1.69 -1.05 6.43
CA LEU A 30 -1.30 -0.75 7.81
C LEU A 30 -1.32 0.75 8.11
N ALA A 31 -0.88 1.60 7.17
CA ALA A 31 -0.78 3.04 7.38
C ALA A 31 -2.14 3.76 7.31
N ARG A 32 -3.07 3.27 6.46
CA ARG A 32 -4.30 3.99 6.09
C ARG A 32 -5.55 3.10 6.04
N GLY A 33 -5.42 1.78 6.16
CA GLY A 33 -6.53 0.82 6.03
C GLY A 33 -7.38 0.63 7.29
N GLY A 34 -7.18 1.46 8.33
CA GLY A 34 -7.87 1.35 9.62
C GLY A 34 -7.33 0.20 10.48
N ASP A 35 -8.16 -0.30 11.39
CA ASP A 35 -7.74 -1.23 12.44
C ASP A 35 -7.87 -2.72 12.08
N VAL A 36 -7.97 -3.07 10.78
CA VAL A 36 -8.12 -4.46 10.34
C VAL A 36 -6.86 -5.29 10.59
N PHE A 37 -5.68 -4.70 10.38
CA PHE A 37 -4.40 -5.38 10.48
C PHE A 37 -3.56 -4.79 11.61
N ARG A 38 -3.04 -5.65 12.49
CA ARG A 38 -2.20 -5.23 13.62
C ARG A 38 -0.73 -5.08 13.26
N CYS A 39 -0.28 -5.77 12.22
CA CYS A 39 1.08 -5.68 11.72
C CYS A 39 1.16 -5.94 10.21
N ALA A 40 2.23 -5.46 9.59
CA ALA A 40 2.53 -5.70 8.19
C ALA A 40 3.98 -6.11 8.00
N ALA A 41 4.21 -7.03 7.06
CA ALA A 41 5.53 -7.38 6.56
C ALA A 41 5.57 -7.10 5.05
N ALA A 42 6.23 -6.01 4.68
CA ALA A 42 6.36 -5.56 3.31
C ALA A 42 7.76 -5.87 2.78
N VAL A 43 7.85 -6.63 1.69
CA VAL A 43 9.11 -7.05 1.09
C VAL A 43 9.28 -6.40 -0.28
N ALA A 44 10.39 -5.70 -0.49
CA ALA A 44 10.67 -4.92 -1.70
C ALA A 44 9.48 -4.04 -2.17
N PRO A 45 8.82 -3.26 -1.29
CA PRO A 45 7.67 -2.46 -1.67
C PRO A 45 8.06 -1.31 -2.59
N VAL A 46 7.20 -0.95 -3.53
CA VAL A 46 7.24 0.39 -4.12
C VAL A 46 6.80 1.36 -3.03
N VAL A 47 7.67 2.30 -2.66
CA VAL A 47 7.38 3.31 -1.63
C VAL A 47 6.96 4.64 -2.22
N ASP A 48 7.39 4.91 -3.45
CA ASP A 48 6.98 6.07 -4.23
C ASP A 48 7.03 5.72 -5.72
N TRP A 49 5.93 5.97 -6.43
CA TRP A 49 5.81 5.68 -7.85
C TRP A 49 6.75 6.53 -8.70
N ARG A 50 7.21 7.68 -8.20
CA ARG A 50 8.19 8.54 -8.88
C ARG A 50 9.56 7.87 -9.04
N PHE A 51 9.86 6.85 -8.25
CA PHE A 51 11.14 6.14 -8.30
C PHE A 51 11.07 4.82 -9.06
N TYR A 52 9.91 4.46 -9.59
CA TYR A 52 9.73 3.25 -10.38
C TYR A 52 9.87 3.55 -11.88
N ASP A 53 9.99 2.51 -12.71
CA ASP A 53 10.25 2.71 -14.14
C ASP A 53 9.07 3.40 -14.86
N THR A 54 9.38 4.12 -15.94
CA THR A 54 8.40 4.92 -16.68
C THR A 54 7.33 4.07 -17.35
N ILE A 55 7.70 2.94 -17.97
CA ILE A 55 6.77 2.10 -18.75
C ILE A 55 5.66 1.56 -17.87
N TYR A 56 5.99 1.04 -16.69
CA TYR A 56 5.01 0.53 -15.75
C TYR A 56 4.20 1.69 -15.15
N THR A 57 4.89 2.69 -14.61
CA THR A 57 4.26 3.74 -13.82
C THR A 57 3.31 4.59 -14.66
N GLU A 58 3.76 5.11 -15.80
CA GLU A 58 2.96 6.01 -16.65
C GLU A 58 1.77 5.28 -17.29
N ARG A 59 1.88 3.96 -17.52
CA ARG A 59 0.76 3.16 -18.02
C ARG A 59 -0.42 3.13 -17.05
N TYR A 60 -0.16 3.13 -15.74
CA TYR A 60 -1.19 2.99 -14.71
C TYR A 60 -1.52 4.30 -13.98
N MET A 61 -0.57 5.23 -13.91
CA MET A 61 -0.67 6.48 -13.15
C MET A 61 -0.66 7.73 -14.03
N ASP A 62 -0.48 7.60 -15.35
CA ASP A 62 -0.16 8.71 -16.27
C ASP A 62 1.17 9.40 -15.90
N VAL A 63 1.62 10.37 -16.70
CA VAL A 63 2.80 11.17 -16.38
C VAL A 63 2.54 12.07 -15.17
N PRO A 64 3.55 12.35 -14.31
CA PRO A 64 3.37 13.15 -13.10
C PRO A 64 2.77 14.54 -13.35
N SER A 65 3.04 15.17 -14.50
CA SER A 65 2.47 16.49 -14.85
C SER A 65 0.94 16.47 -15.02
N ASN A 66 0.37 15.31 -15.37
CA ASN A 66 -1.06 15.17 -15.60
C ASN A 66 -1.80 14.63 -14.36
N ASN A 67 -1.09 13.95 -13.45
CA ASN A 67 -1.69 13.25 -12.32
C ASN A 67 -0.93 13.41 -10.99
N LEU A 68 -0.34 14.59 -10.77
CA LEU A 68 0.50 14.89 -9.60
C LEU A 68 -0.15 14.49 -8.28
N GLN A 69 -1.44 14.77 -8.12
CA GLN A 69 -2.19 14.46 -6.90
C GLN A 69 -2.20 12.96 -6.60
N ALA A 70 -2.36 12.09 -7.61
CA ALA A 70 -2.33 10.65 -7.40
C ALA A 70 -0.94 10.18 -7.00
N TYR A 71 0.14 10.72 -7.59
CA TYR A 71 1.50 10.40 -7.18
C TYR A 71 1.77 10.78 -5.72
N GLN A 72 1.30 11.96 -5.29
CA GLN A 72 1.40 12.40 -3.89
C GLN A 72 0.61 11.47 -2.96
N GLN A 73 -0.67 11.23 -3.27
CA GLN A 73 -1.56 10.41 -2.45
C GLN A 73 -1.12 8.94 -2.39
N SER A 74 -0.49 8.42 -3.43
CA SER A 74 -0.02 7.03 -3.47
C SER A 74 1.36 6.84 -2.85
N SER A 75 2.08 7.92 -2.53
CA SER A 75 3.36 7.79 -1.85
C SER A 75 3.18 7.32 -0.41
N LEU A 76 4.04 6.39 0.00
CA LEU A 76 4.24 5.98 1.40
C LEU A 76 5.27 6.87 2.10
N LEU A 77 5.98 7.72 1.35
CA LEU A 77 6.80 8.78 1.91
C LEU A 77 5.88 9.94 2.31
N THR A 78 6.27 10.69 3.34
CA THR A 78 5.55 11.89 3.77
C THR A 78 5.40 12.90 2.63
N ASP A 79 4.48 13.86 2.75
CA ASP A 79 4.12 14.84 1.71
C ASP A 79 5.27 15.76 1.20
N GLU A 80 6.50 15.55 1.68
CA GLU A 80 7.71 16.26 1.29
C GLU A 80 8.69 15.32 0.59
N VAL A 81 8.61 15.26 -0.75
CA VAL A 81 9.77 15.04 -1.63
C VAL A 81 9.61 15.92 -2.86
#